data_AF-A0A7Y4APU9-F1
#
_entry.id   AF-A0A7Y4APU9-F1
#
_cell.length_a   1.000
_cell.length_b   1.000
_cell.length_c   1.000
_cell.angle_alpha   90.00
_cell.angle_beta   90.00
_cell.angle_gamma   90.00
#
_symmetry.space_group_name_H-M   'P 1'
#
loop_
_entity.id
_entity.type
_entity.pdbx_description
1 polymer ?
#
loop_
_entity_poly.entity_id
_entity_poly.type
_entity_poly.pdbx_seq_one_letter_code
_entity_poly.pdbx_strand_id
1 'polypeptide(L)'
;MKNESKITNQNTARLAYIYSRVSKSIQAQNGQGISRQIERGKKFVEDLNARAGNSGQKYTYEVANEMIVDEGLSAYLGRNTDENAGLGAFLQAAKEGEIPPHSLLVVEAVDRISRLDPNQSRMIFLELAKHKIDVAIQRFNLVVYHDRKADLGSDLLLTVGFHLAYMESQQKSERIRATFDKKREKERAGGARRTSICPPWMKLSTCKTRFELIPARAELLKRIFKMRINEKRGSTSVAKQLNREGLLNFNGRPWSSKLVEKYWKMQQCLGVFQPQTDDYSTGKRRKIPLGNPIADYYPCVISKSEFSQVQASFAMYEKGAKSHNCKNLFAGILKCSVCGGTLSFAQSNRGQPKLRCRNYLDERGCTQGQKGSLNYRPVELLLIDSFECIDYTKLYGSRSTNSDAKTLAGIEFEINERTKKIGELRKQLKKMNNTDAIAMIATGLDSTCIEVESLKQQQAILLKAQSTPDMSQVTGLDFSKEVDRRKYNSFISSFVEYVVVSENDCIVTFKGNLGSVQLYLDDRLERLRERGYKFGKDIIESKFQKHQEHDMKKVIQVDLKELADKTNQLFSQLTRAAIPTDSDYLSSVKFSFNAQLNAGLCPSKKNITSIMLRNGLLDKSA
;
A
#
# COMPACT_ATOMS: atom_id res chain seq x y z
N MET A 1 -22.69 -58.66 -37.10
CA MET A 1 -23.02 -57.23 -37.25
C MET A 1 -22.98 -56.56 -35.88
N LYS A 2 -21.89 -55.88 -35.52
CA LYS A 2 -21.86 -54.94 -34.38
C LYS A 2 -21.04 -53.72 -34.79
N ASN A 3 -21.80 -52.66 -35.07
CA ASN A 3 -21.50 -51.24 -35.16
C ASN A 3 -20.03 -50.82 -35.18
N GLU A 4 -19.58 -50.46 -36.38
CA GLU A 4 -18.62 -49.39 -36.60
C GLU A 4 -19.26 -48.04 -36.20
N SER A 5 -18.90 -47.52 -35.04
CA SER A 5 -19.11 -46.11 -34.71
C SER A 5 -17.91 -45.30 -35.20
N LYS A 6 -18.13 -44.61 -36.32
CA LYS A 6 -17.30 -43.55 -36.90
C LYS A 6 -16.65 -42.66 -35.83
N ILE A 7 -15.32 -42.66 -35.76
CA ILE A 7 -14.55 -41.61 -35.07
C ILE A 7 -14.62 -40.37 -35.97
N THR A 8 -15.50 -39.44 -35.61
CA THR A 8 -15.58 -38.10 -36.20
C THR A 8 -14.31 -37.31 -35.88
N ASN A 9 -13.58 -36.91 -36.93
CA ASN A 9 -12.52 -35.89 -36.90
C ASN A 9 -13.10 -34.58 -36.34
N GLN A 10 -12.90 -34.31 -35.05
CA GLN A 10 -13.14 -32.99 -34.49
C GLN A 10 -11.88 -32.14 -34.68
N ASN A 11 -11.95 -31.19 -35.61
CA ASN A 11 -10.98 -30.11 -35.74
C ASN A 11 -11.11 -29.25 -34.47
N THR A 12 -10.20 -29.41 -33.51
CA THR A 12 -10.32 -28.77 -32.19
C THR A 12 -9.78 -27.35 -32.29
N ALA A 13 -10.63 -26.33 -32.09
CA ALA A 13 -10.20 -24.94 -32.04
C ALA A 13 -9.44 -24.68 -30.72
N ARG A 14 -8.28 -24.03 -30.80
CA ARG A 14 -7.45 -23.60 -29.66
C ARG A 14 -7.43 -22.09 -29.58
N LEU A 15 -7.29 -21.51 -28.38
CA LEU A 15 -7.28 -20.06 -28.24
C LEU A 15 -5.90 -19.46 -28.50
N ALA A 16 -5.88 -18.32 -29.19
CA ALA A 16 -4.71 -17.48 -29.39
C ALA A 16 -4.91 -16.11 -28.73
N TYR A 17 -4.06 -15.80 -27.76
CA TYR A 17 -4.05 -14.54 -27.03
C TYR A 17 -2.97 -13.62 -27.60
N ILE A 18 -3.37 -12.44 -28.06
CA ILE A 18 -2.42 -11.46 -28.60
C ILE A 18 -1.97 -10.55 -27.47
N TYR A 19 -0.68 -10.58 -27.16
CA TYR A 19 -0.08 -9.67 -26.20
C TYR A 19 0.62 -8.51 -26.90
N SER A 20 0.11 -7.31 -26.65
CA SER A 20 0.62 -6.06 -27.22
C SER A 20 0.98 -5.08 -26.11
N ARG A 21 2.02 -4.29 -26.33
CA ARG A 21 2.41 -3.24 -25.38
C ARG A 21 3.05 -2.05 -26.06
N VAL A 22 3.03 -0.91 -25.37
CA VAL A 22 3.72 0.30 -25.80
C VAL A 22 4.69 0.78 -24.74
N SER A 23 5.93 1.07 -25.17
CA SER A 23 7.02 1.40 -24.26
C SER A 23 6.95 2.81 -23.65
N LYS A 24 5.94 3.62 -24.00
CA LYS A 24 5.67 4.98 -23.47
C LYS A 24 4.16 5.24 -23.42
N SER A 25 3.68 5.76 -22.29
CA SER A 25 2.29 6.22 -22.11
C SER A 25 1.84 7.28 -23.13
N ILE A 26 2.75 8.14 -23.60
CA ILE A 26 2.46 9.13 -24.66
C ILE A 26 2.19 8.48 -26.03
N GLN A 27 2.76 7.31 -26.30
CA GLN A 27 2.51 6.58 -27.55
C GLN A 27 1.21 5.76 -27.49
N ALA A 28 0.68 5.50 -26.30
CA ALA A 28 -0.63 4.87 -26.10
C ALA A 28 -1.77 5.81 -26.55
N GLN A 29 -1.64 7.11 -26.29
CA GLN A 29 -2.67 8.12 -26.63
C GLN A 29 -2.98 8.24 -28.13
N ASN A 30 -2.02 7.91 -29.00
CA ASN A 30 -2.22 8.00 -30.45
C ASN A 30 -2.81 6.71 -31.07
N GLY A 31 -2.98 5.61 -30.30
CA GLY A 31 -3.67 4.36 -30.69
C GLY A 31 -3.02 3.51 -31.80
N GLN A 32 -2.39 4.13 -32.80
CA GLN A 32 -1.93 3.50 -34.03
C GLN A 32 -0.89 2.38 -33.83
N GLY A 33 -0.07 2.44 -32.78
CA GLY A 33 0.98 1.45 -32.50
C GLY A 33 0.47 0.12 -31.94
N ILE A 34 -0.63 0.15 -31.17
CA ILE A 34 -1.23 -1.07 -30.58
C ILE A 34 -2.12 -1.74 -31.61
N SER A 35 -2.97 -0.97 -32.31
CA SER A 35 -3.85 -1.49 -33.36
C SER A 35 -3.08 -2.24 -34.44
N ARG A 36 -1.93 -1.70 -34.89
CA ARG A 36 -1.05 -2.37 -35.85
C ARG A 36 -0.47 -3.68 -35.33
N GLN A 37 -0.09 -3.76 -34.05
CA GLN A 37 0.44 -4.99 -33.45
C GLN A 37 -0.64 -6.06 -33.35
N ILE A 38 -1.86 -5.66 -32.98
CA ILE A 38 -3.02 -6.56 -32.92
C ILE A 38 -3.38 -7.08 -34.32
N GLU A 39 -3.48 -6.20 -35.31
CA GLU A 39 -3.80 -6.59 -36.69
C GLU A 39 -2.75 -7.54 -37.28
N ARG A 40 -1.47 -7.28 -37.02
CA ARG A 40 -0.38 -8.21 -37.37
C ARG A 40 -0.47 -9.54 -36.65
N GLY A 41 -0.85 -9.53 -35.36
CA GLY A 41 -1.09 -10.75 -34.59
C GLY A 41 -2.22 -11.59 -35.16
N LYS A 42 -3.34 -10.97 -35.51
CA LYS A 42 -4.48 -11.64 -36.16
C LYS A 42 -4.07 -12.26 -37.49
N LYS A 43 -3.40 -11.47 -38.35
CA LYS A 43 -2.88 -11.97 -39.62
C LYS A 43 -1.89 -13.11 -39.46
N PHE A 44 -1.02 -13.05 -38.45
CA PHE A 44 -0.08 -14.14 -38.15
C PHE A 44 -0.81 -15.44 -37.79
N VAL A 45 -1.88 -15.36 -36.98
CA VAL A 45 -2.70 -16.53 -36.63
C VAL A 45 -3.41 -17.09 -37.87
N GLU A 46 -3.96 -16.22 -38.74
CA GLU A 46 -4.55 -16.62 -40.02
C GLU A 46 -3.54 -17.35 -40.92
N ASP A 47 -2.36 -16.77 -41.12
CA ASP A 47 -1.28 -17.37 -41.91
C ASP A 47 -0.82 -18.71 -41.31
N LEU A 48 -0.77 -18.82 -39.99
CA LEU A 48 -0.39 -20.04 -39.28
C LEU A 48 -1.43 -21.14 -39.49
N ASN A 49 -2.72 -20.81 -39.39
CA ASN A 49 -3.83 -21.73 -39.67
C ASN A 49 -3.83 -22.19 -41.15
N ALA A 50 -3.54 -21.28 -42.09
CA ALA A 50 -3.44 -21.61 -43.50
C ALA A 50 -2.29 -22.58 -43.80
N ARG A 51 -1.14 -22.40 -43.14
CA ARG A 51 0.00 -23.33 -43.25
C ARG A 51 -0.28 -24.68 -42.58
N ALA A 52 -1.00 -24.68 -41.46
CA ALA A 52 -1.38 -25.87 -40.71
C ALA A 52 -2.29 -26.82 -41.54
N GLY A 53 -3.18 -26.25 -42.37
CA GLY A 53 -4.02 -27.02 -43.29
C GLY A 53 -3.23 -27.84 -44.32
N ASN A 54 -2.02 -27.39 -44.69
CA ASN A 54 -1.15 -28.08 -45.64
C ASN A 54 -0.20 -29.10 -45.00
N SER A 55 -0.03 -29.07 -43.67
CA SER A 55 0.94 -29.90 -42.93
C SER A 55 0.29 -31.06 -42.14
N GLY A 56 -1.03 -31.26 -42.26
CA GLY A 56 -1.76 -32.32 -41.57
C GLY A 56 -2.02 -32.04 -40.08
N GLN A 57 -1.91 -30.79 -39.65
CA GLN A 57 -2.17 -30.36 -38.29
C GLN A 57 -3.69 -30.36 -37.99
N LYS A 58 -4.11 -31.04 -36.92
CA LYS A 58 -5.51 -31.39 -36.62
C LYS A 58 -6.32 -30.33 -35.85
N TYR A 59 -5.78 -29.12 -35.72
CA TYR A 59 -6.36 -28.04 -34.94
C TYR A 59 -6.06 -26.70 -35.58
N THR A 60 -6.91 -25.71 -35.29
CA THR A 60 -6.75 -24.32 -35.70
C THR A 60 -6.75 -23.42 -34.48
N TYR A 61 -6.16 -22.24 -34.60
CA TYR A 61 -6.17 -21.24 -33.53
C TYR A 61 -7.24 -20.17 -33.81
N GLU A 62 -8.08 -19.90 -32.83
CA GLU A 62 -9.05 -18.81 -32.83
C GLU A 62 -8.55 -17.69 -31.92
N VAL A 63 -8.60 -16.44 -32.41
CA VAL A 63 -8.14 -15.29 -31.62
C VAL A 63 -9.14 -15.03 -30.49
N ALA A 64 -8.66 -15.05 -29.26
CA ALA A 64 -9.48 -14.77 -28.08
C ALA A 64 -10.01 -13.33 -28.07
N ASN A 65 -11.19 -13.14 -27.48
CA ASN A 65 -11.79 -11.80 -27.33
C ASN A 65 -11.03 -10.96 -26.27
N GLU A 66 -10.45 -11.61 -25.26
CA GLU A 66 -9.62 -10.92 -24.27
C GLU A 66 -8.25 -10.56 -24.87
N MET A 67 -7.98 -9.25 -24.97
CA MET A 67 -6.71 -8.71 -25.41
C MET A 67 -5.85 -8.36 -24.20
N ILE A 68 -4.59 -8.80 -24.19
CA ILE A 68 -3.64 -8.49 -23.11
C ILE A 68 -2.85 -7.25 -23.53
N VAL A 69 -3.14 -6.10 -22.93
CA VAL A 69 -2.50 -4.84 -23.26
C VAL A 69 -1.86 -4.22 -22.04
N ASP A 70 -0.53 -4.06 -22.08
CA ASP A 70 0.22 -3.31 -21.07
C ASP A 70 0.47 -1.86 -21.52
N GLU A 71 -0.19 -0.92 -20.84
CA GLU A 71 0.05 0.51 -21.01
C GLU A 71 1.09 1.03 -20.01
N GLY A 72 2.26 1.44 -20.51
CA GLY A 72 3.18 2.27 -19.73
C GLY A 72 4.07 1.57 -18.69
N LEU A 73 4.07 0.24 -18.60
CA LEU A 73 4.95 -0.52 -17.72
C LEU A 73 6.31 -0.83 -18.39
N SER A 74 7.41 -0.45 -17.73
CA SER A 74 8.76 -0.68 -18.26
C SER A 74 9.27 -2.08 -17.87
N ALA A 75 9.42 -2.98 -18.85
CA ALA A 75 10.00 -4.33 -18.71
C ALA A 75 11.50 -4.39 -18.29
N TYR A 76 12.12 -3.23 -17.96
CA TYR A 76 13.53 -3.12 -17.58
C TYR A 76 13.86 -3.80 -16.23
N LEU A 77 12.86 -4.07 -15.39
CA LEU A 77 13.01 -4.62 -14.04
C LEU A 77 12.17 -5.89 -13.81
N GLY A 78 11.61 -6.51 -14.86
CA GLY A 78 10.68 -7.65 -14.70
C GLY A 78 9.32 -7.26 -14.12
N ARG A 79 8.98 -5.97 -14.04
CA ARG A 79 7.70 -5.51 -13.46
C ARG A 79 6.47 -5.84 -14.30
N ASN A 80 6.67 -6.34 -15.51
CA ASN A 80 5.61 -6.85 -16.36
C ASN A 80 5.25 -8.32 -16.04
N THR A 81 6.06 -9.00 -15.22
CA THR A 81 5.75 -10.30 -14.62
C THR A 81 5.27 -10.17 -13.17
N ASP A 82 5.17 -8.94 -12.63
CA ASP A 82 4.45 -8.70 -11.38
C ASP A 82 2.96 -9.03 -11.60
N GLU A 83 2.29 -9.59 -10.60
CA GLU A 83 0.88 -10.05 -10.68
C GLU A 83 -0.09 -8.98 -11.21
N ASN A 84 0.24 -7.69 -11.03
CA ASN A 84 -0.58 -6.54 -11.43
C ASN A 84 -0.31 -6.03 -12.86
N ALA A 85 0.55 -6.68 -13.64
CA ALA A 85 0.85 -6.33 -15.03
C ALA A 85 0.18 -7.33 -16.01
N GLY A 86 -0.12 -6.93 -17.23
CA GLY A 86 -0.90 -7.72 -18.19
C GLY A 86 -0.32 -9.11 -18.47
N LEU A 87 1.00 -9.23 -18.67
CA LEU A 87 1.64 -10.54 -18.84
C LEU A 87 1.69 -11.35 -17.52
N GLY A 88 1.85 -10.68 -16.37
CA GLY A 88 1.79 -11.31 -15.05
C GLY A 88 0.40 -11.86 -14.73
N ALA A 89 -0.65 -11.09 -15.02
CA ALA A 89 -2.04 -11.49 -14.90
C ALA A 89 -2.37 -12.65 -15.85
N PHE A 90 -1.85 -12.65 -17.09
CA PHE A 90 -2.01 -13.78 -18.01
C PHE A 90 -1.30 -15.05 -17.49
N LEU A 91 -0.09 -14.92 -16.97
CA LEU A 91 0.63 -16.03 -16.32
C LEU A 91 -0.12 -16.55 -15.09
N GLN A 92 -0.73 -15.66 -14.30
CA GLN A 92 -1.53 -16.02 -13.14
C GLN A 92 -2.83 -16.71 -13.54
N ALA A 93 -3.56 -16.19 -14.53
CA ALA A 93 -4.73 -16.81 -15.11
C ALA A 93 -4.40 -18.20 -15.71
N ALA A 94 -3.22 -18.36 -16.30
CA ALA A 94 -2.72 -19.65 -16.76
C ALA A 94 -2.37 -20.61 -15.61
N LYS A 95 -1.90 -20.10 -14.47
CA LYS A 95 -1.66 -20.89 -13.24
C LYS A 95 -2.97 -21.33 -12.60
N GLU A 96 -3.97 -20.47 -12.60
CA GLU A 96 -5.31 -20.68 -12.05
C GLU A 96 -6.19 -21.52 -12.97
N GLY A 97 -5.75 -21.75 -14.22
CA GLY A 97 -6.43 -22.60 -15.20
C GLY A 97 -7.55 -21.89 -15.98
N GLU A 98 -7.65 -20.57 -15.85
CA GLU A 98 -8.58 -19.74 -16.61
C GLU A 98 -8.18 -19.66 -18.10
N ILE A 99 -6.88 -19.77 -18.40
CA ILE A 99 -6.37 -19.89 -19.77
C ILE A 99 -6.32 -21.38 -20.15
N PRO A 100 -7.02 -21.81 -21.22
CA PRO A 100 -7.03 -23.22 -21.62
C PRO A 100 -5.62 -23.73 -21.97
N PRO A 101 -5.26 -24.95 -21.58
CA PRO A 101 -4.03 -25.60 -22.04
C PRO A 101 -3.95 -25.65 -23.57
N HIS A 102 -2.73 -25.65 -24.11
CA HIS A 102 -2.45 -25.58 -25.56
C HIS A 102 -2.86 -24.25 -26.22
N SER A 103 -3.15 -23.22 -25.41
CA SER A 103 -3.32 -21.86 -25.91
C SER A 103 -2.02 -21.29 -26.45
N LEU A 104 -2.14 -20.37 -27.41
CA LEU A 104 -1.02 -19.69 -28.05
C LEU A 104 -0.92 -18.24 -27.55
N LEU A 105 0.21 -17.88 -26.95
CA LEU A 105 0.56 -16.50 -26.69
C LEU A 105 1.28 -15.92 -27.90
N VAL A 106 0.67 -14.94 -28.56
CA VAL A 106 1.19 -14.30 -29.76
C VAL A 106 1.83 -12.95 -29.39
N VAL A 107 3.13 -12.81 -29.68
CA VAL A 107 3.89 -11.58 -29.44
C VAL A 107 4.62 -11.12 -30.69
N GLU A 108 4.71 -9.80 -30.87
CA GLU A 108 5.45 -9.21 -31.99
C GLU A 108 6.93 -9.62 -31.98
N ALA A 109 7.58 -9.52 -30.81
CA ALA A 109 8.98 -9.85 -30.59
C ALA A 109 9.21 -10.24 -29.13
N VAL A 110 10.33 -10.92 -28.88
CA VAL A 110 10.74 -11.40 -27.55
C VAL A 110 10.82 -10.26 -26.52
N ASP A 111 11.20 -9.06 -26.96
CA ASP A 111 11.31 -7.89 -26.09
C ASP A 111 9.96 -7.50 -25.46
N ARG A 112 8.82 -7.96 -26.02
CA ARG A 112 7.48 -7.81 -25.45
C ARG A 112 7.36 -8.54 -24.12
N ILE A 113 7.85 -9.78 -24.06
CA ILE A 113 7.79 -10.66 -22.90
C ILE A 113 8.78 -10.22 -21.83
N SER A 114 10.02 -9.92 -22.21
CA SER A 114 11.05 -9.52 -21.23
C SER A 114 12.15 -8.67 -21.88
N ARG A 115 12.73 -7.77 -21.08
CA ARG A 115 13.97 -7.04 -21.40
C ARG A 115 15.09 -7.35 -20.42
N LEU A 116 14.93 -8.43 -19.66
CA LEU A 116 15.89 -8.91 -18.69
C LEU A 116 17.06 -9.61 -19.38
N ASP A 117 18.05 -9.99 -18.57
CA ASP A 117 19.13 -10.88 -19.00
C ASP A 117 18.58 -12.12 -19.74
N PRO A 118 19.27 -12.65 -20.76
CA PRO A 118 18.80 -13.81 -21.51
C PRO A 118 18.41 -15.02 -20.65
N ASN A 119 19.12 -15.29 -19.55
CA ASN A 119 18.80 -16.41 -18.66
C ASN A 119 17.47 -16.19 -17.93
N GLN A 120 17.22 -14.97 -17.46
CA GLN A 120 15.95 -14.62 -16.81
C GLN A 120 14.78 -14.65 -17.81
N SER A 121 15.02 -14.24 -19.05
CA SER A 121 14.01 -14.32 -20.11
C SER A 121 13.69 -15.76 -20.50
N ARG A 122 14.69 -16.66 -20.50
CA ARG A 122 14.48 -18.11 -20.66
C ARG A 122 13.57 -18.69 -19.57
N MET A 123 13.73 -18.27 -18.32
CA MET A 123 12.88 -18.75 -17.22
C MET A 123 11.39 -18.45 -17.44
N ILE A 124 11.04 -17.29 -18.02
CA ILE A 124 9.64 -16.94 -18.32
C ILE A 124 9.07 -17.86 -19.41
N PHE A 125 9.86 -18.20 -20.43
CA PHE A 125 9.44 -19.14 -21.47
C PHE A 125 9.25 -20.56 -20.93
N LEU A 126 10.11 -21.00 -20.01
CA LEU A 126 9.96 -22.27 -19.31
C LEU A 126 8.70 -22.29 -18.44
N GLU A 127 8.38 -21.17 -17.79
CA GLU A 127 7.16 -21.02 -17.01
C GLU A 127 5.90 -21.08 -17.88
N LEU A 128 5.87 -20.38 -19.02
CA LEU A 128 4.78 -20.49 -20.00
C LEU A 128 4.61 -21.94 -20.51
N ALA A 129 5.73 -22.61 -20.81
CA ALA A 129 5.71 -24.00 -21.26
C ALA A 129 5.19 -24.95 -20.17
N LYS A 130 5.52 -24.72 -18.89
CA LYS A 130 4.99 -25.48 -17.75
C LYS A 130 3.46 -25.43 -17.66
N HIS A 131 2.87 -24.30 -18.06
CA HIS A 131 1.42 -24.10 -18.13
C HIS A 131 0.82 -24.46 -19.50
N LYS A 132 1.56 -25.20 -20.33
CA LYS A 132 1.13 -25.67 -21.66
C LYS A 132 0.74 -24.56 -22.63
N ILE A 133 1.40 -23.41 -22.51
CA ILE A 133 1.21 -22.28 -23.42
C ILE A 133 2.32 -22.33 -24.48
N ASP A 134 1.91 -22.33 -25.75
CA ASP A 134 2.80 -22.15 -26.88
C ASP A 134 3.09 -20.65 -27.07
N VAL A 135 4.28 -20.29 -27.53
CA VAL A 135 4.66 -18.88 -27.75
C VAL A 135 4.99 -18.63 -29.21
N ALA A 136 4.18 -17.82 -29.88
CA ALA A 136 4.44 -17.33 -31.23
C ALA A 136 5.19 -16.00 -31.19
N ILE A 137 6.37 -15.96 -31.82
CA ILE A 137 7.20 -14.77 -31.99
C ILE A 137 7.16 -14.36 -33.46
N GLN A 138 6.35 -13.34 -33.76
CA GLN A 138 6.07 -12.92 -35.15
C GLN A 138 7.33 -12.50 -35.90
N ARG A 139 8.23 -11.74 -35.25
CA ARG A 139 9.46 -11.21 -35.89
C ARG A 139 10.40 -12.29 -36.41
N PHE A 140 10.38 -13.48 -35.82
CA PHE A 140 11.17 -14.62 -36.27
C PHE A 140 10.34 -15.67 -37.00
N ASN A 141 9.03 -15.41 -37.20
CA ASN A 141 8.08 -16.38 -37.73
C ASN A 141 8.21 -17.75 -37.01
N LEU A 142 8.41 -17.69 -35.69
CA LEU A 142 8.79 -18.82 -34.85
C LEU A 142 7.67 -19.13 -33.88
N VAL A 143 7.33 -20.41 -33.74
CA VAL A 143 6.44 -20.90 -32.69
C VAL A 143 7.24 -21.81 -31.79
N VAL A 144 7.37 -21.42 -30.53
CA VAL A 144 7.98 -22.23 -29.47
C VAL A 144 6.86 -23.04 -28.84
N TYR A 145 6.81 -24.32 -29.20
CA TYR A 145 5.82 -25.23 -28.65
C TYR A 145 6.27 -25.75 -27.29
N HIS A 146 5.36 -25.80 -26.32
CA HIS A 146 5.67 -26.29 -24.97
C HIS A 146 6.00 -27.80 -24.93
N ASP A 147 5.47 -28.59 -25.87
CA ASP A 147 5.52 -30.05 -25.90
C ASP A 147 6.50 -30.62 -26.95
N ARG A 148 7.17 -29.77 -27.73
CA ARG A 148 8.15 -30.19 -28.73
C ARG A 148 9.55 -29.85 -28.23
N LYS A 149 10.49 -30.77 -28.44
CA LYS A 149 11.92 -30.42 -28.29
C LYS A 149 12.24 -29.32 -29.29
N ALA A 150 12.74 -28.19 -28.77
CA ALA A 150 13.26 -27.13 -29.63
C ALA A 150 14.37 -27.73 -30.50
N ASP A 151 14.25 -27.56 -31.82
CA ASP A 151 15.37 -27.84 -32.70
C ASP A 151 16.49 -26.81 -32.44
N LEU A 152 17.73 -27.17 -32.78
CA LEU A 152 18.88 -26.29 -32.53
C LEU A 152 18.71 -24.91 -33.19
N GLY A 153 18.03 -24.86 -34.34
CA GLY A 153 17.74 -23.62 -35.06
C GLY A 153 16.80 -22.68 -34.30
N SER A 154 15.70 -23.20 -33.74
CA SER A 154 14.71 -22.43 -32.98
C SER A 154 15.28 -21.94 -31.65
N ASP A 155 16.05 -22.76 -30.92
CA ASP A 155 16.70 -22.31 -29.68
C ASP A 155 17.74 -21.21 -29.96
N LEU A 156 18.49 -21.33 -31.06
CA LEU A 156 19.43 -20.30 -31.48
C LEU A 156 18.72 -18.99 -31.84
N LEU A 157 17.64 -19.04 -32.64
CA LEU A 157 16.84 -17.87 -32.98
C LEU A 157 16.21 -17.21 -31.75
N LEU A 158 15.71 -18.01 -30.81
CA LEU A 158 15.14 -17.54 -29.55
C LEU A 158 16.21 -16.84 -28.69
N THR A 159 17.40 -17.44 -28.59
CA THR A 159 18.55 -16.90 -27.84
C THR A 159 19.06 -15.60 -28.43
N VAL A 160 19.20 -15.53 -29.74
CA VAL A 160 19.50 -14.29 -30.47
C VAL A 160 18.42 -13.26 -30.20
N GLY A 161 17.15 -13.67 -30.17
CA GLY A 161 16.02 -12.84 -29.77
C GLY A 161 16.17 -12.21 -28.39
N PHE A 162 16.52 -13.02 -27.38
CA PHE A 162 16.79 -12.54 -26.02
C PHE A 162 17.95 -11.55 -25.99
N HIS A 163 19.06 -11.89 -26.66
CA HIS A 163 20.25 -11.05 -26.67
C HIS A 163 19.98 -9.70 -27.36
N LEU A 164 19.27 -9.70 -28.49
CA LEU A 164 18.87 -8.46 -29.17
C LEU A 164 17.95 -7.60 -28.31
N ALA A 165 16.97 -8.21 -27.62
CA ALA A 165 16.06 -7.50 -26.71
C ALA A 165 16.83 -6.85 -25.55
N TYR A 166 17.80 -7.57 -24.98
CA TYR A 166 18.68 -7.09 -23.93
C TYR A 166 19.58 -5.94 -24.40
N MET A 167 20.24 -6.11 -25.56
CA MET A 167 21.10 -5.09 -26.17
C MET A 167 20.32 -3.81 -26.52
N GLU A 168 19.11 -3.94 -27.08
CA GLU A 168 18.26 -2.79 -27.36
C GLU A 168 17.85 -2.06 -26.07
N SER A 169 17.59 -2.81 -24.99
CA SER A 169 17.28 -2.25 -23.67
C SER A 169 18.48 -1.50 -23.07
N GLN A 170 19.68 -2.08 -23.14
CA GLN A 170 20.92 -1.42 -22.74
C GLN A 170 21.16 -0.15 -23.57
N GLN A 171 21.16 -0.25 -24.90
CA GLN A 171 21.35 0.90 -25.78
C GLN A 171 20.31 1.99 -25.56
N LYS A 172 19.03 1.64 -25.32
CA LYS A 172 18.00 2.62 -24.99
C LYS A 172 18.29 3.31 -23.66
N SER A 173 18.73 2.55 -22.65
CA SER A 173 19.10 3.07 -21.34
C SER A 173 20.31 4.00 -21.43
N GLU A 174 21.35 3.60 -22.17
CA GLU A 174 22.53 4.40 -22.48
C GLU A 174 22.19 5.66 -23.27
N ARG A 175 21.38 5.55 -24.32
CA ARG A 175 20.91 6.71 -25.10
C ARG A 175 20.10 7.68 -24.24
N ILE A 176 19.26 7.17 -23.33
CA ILE A 176 18.52 8.01 -22.38
C ILE A 176 19.48 8.70 -21.42
N ARG A 177 20.45 7.97 -20.85
CA ARG A 177 21.50 8.53 -19.98
C ARG A 177 22.29 9.61 -20.71
N ALA A 178 22.84 9.30 -21.89
CA ALA A 178 23.57 10.23 -22.75
C ALA A 178 22.72 11.44 -23.17
N THR A 179 21.43 11.26 -23.46
CA THR A 179 20.51 12.37 -23.73
C THR A 179 20.35 13.26 -22.49
N PHE A 180 20.23 12.65 -21.31
CA PHE A 180 20.16 13.39 -20.06
C PHE A 180 21.49 14.07 -19.70
N ASP A 181 22.63 13.45 -19.99
CA ASP A 181 23.95 14.04 -19.83
C ASP A 181 24.11 15.26 -20.75
N LYS A 182 23.78 15.13 -22.03
CA LYS A 182 23.73 16.25 -22.97
C LYS A 182 22.77 17.36 -22.53
N LYS A 183 21.61 17.01 -21.99
CA LYS A 183 20.68 18.02 -21.43
C LYS A 183 21.27 18.74 -20.22
N ARG A 184 21.99 18.04 -19.34
CA ARG A 184 22.68 18.63 -18.19
C ARG A 184 23.82 19.53 -18.64
N GLU A 185 24.56 19.13 -19.66
CA GLU A 185 25.63 19.94 -20.25
C GLU A 185 25.07 21.23 -20.87
N LYS A 186 24.02 21.12 -21.70
CA LYS A 186 23.32 22.29 -22.24
C LYS A 186 22.77 23.20 -21.15
N GLU A 187 22.22 22.62 -20.09
CA GLU A 187 21.74 23.36 -18.93
C GLU A 187 22.86 24.09 -18.18
N ARG A 188 24.03 23.47 -18.02
CA ARG A 188 25.23 24.12 -17.46
C ARG A 188 25.75 25.24 -18.35
N ALA A 189 25.61 25.10 -19.67
CA ALA A 189 25.94 26.14 -20.65
C ALA A 189 24.87 27.25 -20.77
N GLY A 190 23.88 27.31 -19.87
CA GLY A 190 22.84 28.35 -19.86
C GLY A 190 21.59 28.05 -20.69
N GLY A 191 21.47 26.83 -21.23
CA GLY A 191 20.29 26.36 -21.96
C GLY A 191 19.07 26.10 -21.07
N ALA A 192 17.98 25.65 -21.70
CA ALA A 192 16.72 25.38 -21.00
C ALA A 192 16.87 24.32 -19.90
N ARG A 193 16.22 24.55 -18.75
CA ARG A 193 16.12 23.64 -17.62
C ARG A 193 15.39 22.37 -18.03
N ARG A 194 15.90 21.25 -17.53
CA ARG A 194 15.41 19.91 -17.89
C ARG A 194 14.02 19.57 -17.36
N THR A 195 13.59 20.19 -16.25
CA THR A 195 12.34 19.88 -15.55
C THR A 195 11.64 21.16 -15.10
N SER A 196 10.31 21.14 -15.11
CA SER A 196 9.46 22.15 -14.49
C SER A 196 9.23 21.92 -13.00
N ILE A 197 9.58 20.72 -12.49
CA ILE A 197 9.43 20.37 -11.07
C ILE A 197 10.49 21.12 -10.26
N CYS A 198 10.04 22.02 -9.39
CA CYS A 198 10.87 22.81 -8.49
C CYS A 198 10.24 22.89 -7.10
N PRO A 199 10.97 23.41 -6.09
CA PRO A 199 10.39 23.69 -4.79
C PRO A 199 9.14 24.58 -4.92
N PRO A 200 8.15 24.41 -4.03
CA PRO A 200 6.81 24.95 -4.23
C PRO A 200 6.73 26.49 -4.13
N TRP A 201 7.77 27.17 -3.67
CA TRP A 201 7.86 28.64 -3.67
C TRP A 201 8.45 29.23 -4.96
N MET A 202 8.72 28.39 -5.96
CA MET A 202 9.29 28.77 -7.25
C MET A 202 8.42 28.27 -8.40
N LYS A 203 8.64 28.83 -9.59
CA LYS A 203 8.11 28.34 -10.86
C LYS A 203 9.19 28.40 -11.94
N LEU A 204 9.08 27.58 -12.97
CA LEU A 204 9.95 27.69 -14.14
C LEU A 204 9.55 28.95 -14.94
N SER A 205 10.54 29.74 -15.37
CA SER A 205 10.34 30.91 -16.24
C SER A 205 9.68 30.52 -17.56
N THR A 206 9.03 31.48 -18.22
CA THR A 206 8.41 31.30 -19.54
C THR A 206 9.42 30.87 -20.60
N CYS A 207 10.64 31.43 -20.56
CA CYS A 207 11.76 31.05 -21.43
C CYS A 207 12.42 29.71 -21.06
N LYS A 208 11.98 29.05 -19.98
CA LYS A 208 12.47 27.75 -19.48
C LYS A 208 13.95 27.72 -19.10
N THR A 209 14.68 28.83 -19.09
CA THR A 209 16.13 28.86 -18.77
C THR A 209 16.44 29.04 -17.29
N ARG A 210 15.52 29.64 -16.53
CA ARG A 210 15.70 29.88 -15.08
C ARG A 210 14.45 29.59 -14.28
N PHE A 211 14.61 29.47 -12.96
CA PHE A 211 13.51 29.46 -12.01
C PHE A 211 13.26 30.86 -11.45
N GLU A 212 12.00 31.17 -11.21
CA GLU A 212 11.55 32.46 -10.68
C GLU A 212 10.79 32.22 -9.37
N LEU A 213 10.99 33.12 -8.41
CA LEU A 213 10.28 33.08 -7.14
C LEU A 213 8.82 33.46 -7.34
N ILE A 214 7.93 32.77 -6.63
CA ILE A 214 6.54 33.20 -6.48
C ILE A 214 6.53 34.17 -5.30
N PRO A 215 6.32 35.48 -5.51
CA PRO A 215 6.57 36.49 -4.46
C PRO A 215 5.88 36.18 -3.14
N ALA A 216 4.57 35.88 -3.17
CA ALA A 216 3.80 35.55 -1.97
C ALA A 216 4.34 34.33 -1.20
N ARG A 217 4.79 33.29 -1.90
CA ARG A 217 5.32 32.06 -1.28
C ARG A 217 6.74 32.27 -0.76
N ALA A 218 7.55 33.05 -1.47
CA ALA A 218 8.90 33.42 -1.05
C ALA A 218 8.87 34.28 0.21
N GLU A 219 7.96 35.27 0.30
CA GLU A 219 7.78 36.08 1.50
C GLU A 219 7.31 35.25 2.70
N LEU A 220 6.38 34.32 2.50
CA LEU A 220 5.98 33.39 3.56
C LEU A 220 7.15 32.53 4.06
N LEU A 221 8.02 32.06 3.15
CA LEU A 221 9.22 31.31 3.50
C LEU A 221 10.23 32.19 4.27
N LYS A 222 10.50 33.41 3.82
CA LYS A 222 11.34 34.38 4.55
C LYS A 222 10.80 34.64 5.95
N ARG A 223 9.49 34.82 6.08
CA ARG A 223 8.82 35.02 7.36
C ARG A 223 9.03 33.83 8.30
N ILE A 224 8.93 32.60 7.80
CA ILE A 224 9.23 31.37 8.58
C ILE A 224 10.66 31.34 9.11
N PHE A 225 11.64 31.81 8.33
CA PHE A 225 13.04 31.93 8.78
C PHE A 225 13.20 33.08 9.79
N LYS A 226 12.61 34.26 9.54
CA LYS A 226 12.65 35.41 10.46
C LYS A 226 12.05 35.10 11.83
N MET A 227 10.93 34.38 11.89
CA MET A 227 10.34 33.93 13.17
C MET A 227 11.30 33.06 13.99
N ARG A 228 12.17 32.28 13.34
CA ARG A 228 13.19 31.48 14.02
C ARG A 228 14.38 32.33 14.47
N ILE A 229 14.85 33.23 13.61
CA ILE A 229 16.06 34.03 13.83
C ILE A 229 15.82 35.13 14.86
N ASN A 230 14.79 35.95 14.63
CA ASN A 230 14.51 37.17 15.38
C ASN A 230 13.72 36.85 16.65
N GLU A 231 12.66 36.04 16.53
CA GLU A 231 11.72 35.77 17.63
C GLU A 231 12.05 34.47 18.38
N LYS A 232 13.10 33.74 17.97
CA LYS A 232 13.53 32.46 18.54
C LYS A 232 12.41 31.42 18.66
N ARG A 233 11.39 31.47 17.78
CA ARG A 233 10.27 30.54 17.81
C ARG A 233 10.69 29.11 17.40
N GLY A 234 10.16 28.11 18.12
CA GLY A 234 10.28 26.70 17.75
C GLY A 234 9.36 26.32 16.58
N SER A 235 9.63 25.19 15.90
CA SER A 235 8.86 24.74 14.73
C SER A 235 7.36 24.56 15.01
N THR A 236 7.02 24.09 16.22
CA THR A 236 5.61 24.01 16.67
C THR A 236 4.99 25.40 16.85
N SER A 237 5.72 26.37 17.42
CA SER A 237 5.22 27.74 17.63
C SER A 237 4.96 28.45 16.29
N VAL A 238 5.89 28.29 15.34
CA VAL A 238 5.73 28.81 13.97
C VAL A 238 4.54 28.18 13.26
N ALA A 239 4.42 26.83 13.29
CA ALA A 239 3.29 26.15 12.66
C ALA A 239 1.93 26.60 13.26
N LYS A 240 1.86 26.71 14.60
CA LYS A 240 0.69 27.22 15.33
C LYS A 240 0.30 28.63 14.89
N GLN A 241 1.26 29.54 14.86
CA GLN A 241 1.02 30.93 14.46
C GLN A 241 0.47 31.01 13.03
N LEU A 242 1.10 30.32 12.08
CA LEU A 242 0.64 30.33 10.68
C LEU A 242 -0.78 29.74 10.54
N ASN A 243 -1.07 28.66 11.26
CA ASN A 243 -2.39 28.05 11.25
C ASN A 243 -3.45 28.96 11.92
N ARG A 244 -3.10 29.66 13.01
CA ARG A 244 -3.95 30.67 13.66
C ARG A 244 -4.31 31.82 12.72
N GLU A 245 -3.37 32.23 11.89
CA GLU A 245 -3.55 33.29 10.89
C GLU A 245 -4.29 32.80 9.63
N GLY A 246 -4.73 31.54 9.59
CA GLY A 246 -5.42 30.96 8.42
C GLY A 246 -4.51 30.72 7.21
N LEU A 247 -3.18 30.83 7.37
CA LEU A 247 -2.24 30.67 6.27
C LEU A 247 -2.00 29.20 5.98
N LEU A 248 -2.41 28.74 4.79
CA LEU A 248 -2.14 27.39 4.33
C LEU A 248 -0.70 27.23 3.86
N ASN A 249 -0.18 26.01 3.97
CA ASN A 249 1.11 25.64 3.38
C ASN A 249 1.02 25.62 1.85
N PHE A 250 2.16 25.46 1.17
CA PHE A 250 2.22 25.58 -0.29
C PHE A 250 1.44 24.52 -1.08
N ASN A 251 0.92 23.49 -0.40
CA ASN A 251 0.06 22.45 -0.97
C ASN A 251 -1.43 22.61 -0.55
N GLY A 252 -1.81 23.75 0.02
CA GLY A 252 -3.19 24.03 0.44
C GLY A 252 -3.62 23.29 1.71
N ARG A 253 -2.67 22.84 2.55
CA ARG A 253 -2.97 22.14 3.82
C ARG A 253 -2.48 22.96 5.02
N PRO A 254 -2.96 22.73 6.25
CA PRO A 254 -2.40 23.36 7.44
C PRO A 254 -0.92 23.02 7.64
N TRP A 255 -0.17 23.94 8.25
CA TRP A 255 1.23 23.75 8.63
C TRP A 255 1.39 22.65 9.68
N SER A 256 2.50 21.93 9.62
CA SER A 256 2.96 21.00 10.67
C SER A 256 4.36 21.40 11.11
N SER A 257 4.71 21.11 12.36
CA SER A 257 6.07 21.38 12.85
C SER A 257 7.15 20.70 12.00
N LYS A 258 6.90 19.47 11.53
CA LYS A 258 7.82 18.72 10.68
C LYS A 258 8.04 19.39 9.32
N LEU A 259 6.99 19.99 8.75
CA LEU A 259 7.11 20.69 7.48
C LEU A 259 7.92 21.99 7.62
N VAL A 260 7.70 22.73 8.70
CA VAL A 260 8.50 23.91 9.04
C VAL A 260 9.97 23.53 9.21
N GLU A 261 10.25 22.49 9.99
CA GLU A 261 11.62 22.00 10.21
C GLU A 261 12.28 21.51 8.91
N LYS A 262 11.51 20.85 8.03
CA LYS A 262 11.97 20.45 6.70
C LYS A 262 12.45 21.65 5.90
N TYR A 263 11.68 22.74 5.86
CA TYR A 263 12.08 23.95 5.10
C TYR A 263 13.28 24.66 5.69
N TRP A 264 13.43 24.68 7.03
CA TRP A 264 14.64 25.18 7.67
C TRP A 264 15.91 24.42 7.24
N LYS A 265 15.80 23.13 6.93
CA LYS A 265 16.91 22.25 6.50
C LYS A 265 17.09 22.16 4.99
N MET A 266 16.19 22.74 4.20
CA MET A 266 16.15 22.56 2.76
C MET A 266 17.19 23.47 2.07
N GLN A 267 18.27 22.88 1.54
CA GLN A 267 19.37 23.64 0.90
C GLN A 267 18.94 24.44 -0.34
N GLN A 268 17.81 24.08 -0.94
CA GLN A 268 17.21 24.81 -2.06
C GLN A 268 16.82 26.25 -1.69
N CYS A 269 16.67 26.57 -0.40
CA CYS A 269 16.49 27.94 0.08
C CYS A 269 17.69 28.85 -0.25
N LEU A 270 18.89 28.27 -0.36
CA LEU A 270 20.15 28.92 -0.73
C LEU A 270 20.42 28.93 -2.24
N GLY A 271 19.49 28.44 -3.05
CA GLY A 271 19.73 28.30 -4.49
C GLY A 271 20.42 27.00 -4.91
N VAL A 272 20.72 26.09 -3.98
CA VAL A 272 21.50 24.87 -4.26
C VAL A 272 20.62 23.74 -4.80
N PHE A 273 21.12 23.04 -5.81
CA PHE A 273 20.52 21.81 -6.33
C PHE A 273 21.49 20.63 -6.23
N GLN A 274 21.05 19.55 -5.58
CA GLN A 274 21.77 18.27 -5.58
C GLN A 274 21.10 17.32 -6.58
N PRO A 275 21.73 17.04 -7.74
CA PRO A 275 21.26 15.99 -8.62
C PRO A 275 21.27 14.65 -7.89
N GLN A 276 20.28 13.81 -8.17
CA GLN A 276 20.17 12.46 -7.61
C GLN A 276 19.99 11.45 -8.73
N THR A 277 20.56 10.27 -8.55
CA THR A 277 20.33 9.09 -9.39
C THR A 277 19.68 7.97 -8.59
N ASP A 278 19.10 7.01 -9.29
CA ASP A 278 18.59 5.78 -8.70
C ASP A 278 19.71 4.76 -8.60
N ASP A 279 19.86 4.16 -7.42
CA ASP A 279 20.68 2.99 -7.13
C ASP A 279 19.77 1.81 -6.81
N TYR A 280 20.09 0.66 -7.40
CA TYR A 280 19.33 -0.59 -7.31
C TYR A 280 20.19 -1.75 -6.77
N SER A 281 21.43 -1.49 -6.31
CA SER A 281 22.35 -2.48 -5.75
C SER A 281 21.75 -3.38 -4.65
N THR A 282 20.71 -2.89 -3.96
CA THR A 282 20.03 -3.57 -2.85
C THR A 282 18.69 -4.21 -3.24
N GLY A 283 18.37 -4.29 -4.53
CA GLY A 283 17.07 -4.77 -5.03
C GLY A 283 15.91 -3.78 -4.81
N LYS A 284 16.11 -2.70 -4.03
CA LYS A 284 15.14 -1.60 -3.83
C LYS A 284 15.67 -0.31 -4.42
N ARG A 285 14.76 0.51 -4.96
CA ARG A 285 15.09 1.84 -5.51
C ARG A 285 15.54 2.78 -4.39
N ARG A 286 16.80 3.16 -4.37
CA ARG A 286 17.36 4.17 -3.48
C ARG A 286 17.82 5.39 -4.26
N LYS A 287 17.49 6.60 -3.80
CA LYS A 287 18.03 7.84 -4.37
C LYS A 287 19.39 8.13 -3.74
N ILE A 288 20.43 8.23 -4.56
CA ILE A 288 21.78 8.62 -4.13
C ILE A 288 22.20 9.93 -4.83
N PRO A 289 23.04 10.76 -4.19
CA PRO A 289 23.61 11.95 -4.82
C PRO A 289 24.38 11.60 -6.10
N LEU A 290 24.16 12.37 -7.16
CA LEU A 290 24.89 12.28 -8.42
C LEU A 290 25.82 13.50 -8.56
N GLY A 291 27.10 13.30 -8.27
CA GLY A 291 28.12 14.37 -8.31
C GLY A 291 27.94 15.44 -7.23
N ASN A 292 28.66 16.54 -7.39
CA ASN A 292 28.67 17.64 -6.42
C ASN A 292 27.38 18.49 -6.47
N PRO A 293 26.97 19.11 -5.35
CA PRO A 293 25.90 20.11 -5.35
C PRO A 293 26.19 21.26 -6.32
N ILE A 294 25.16 21.70 -7.05
CA ILE A 294 25.23 22.82 -7.98
C ILE A 294 24.74 24.07 -7.25
N ALA A 295 25.64 25.03 -7.04
CA ALA A 295 25.30 26.36 -6.51
C ALA A 295 24.56 27.20 -7.55
N ASP A 296 23.82 28.22 -7.09
CA ASP A 296 23.11 29.20 -7.93
C ASP A 296 22.19 28.61 -9.01
N TYR A 297 21.70 27.38 -8.77
CA TYR A 297 20.80 26.69 -9.67
C TYR A 297 19.38 27.25 -9.57
N TYR A 298 18.95 27.54 -8.35
CA TYR A 298 17.68 28.19 -8.04
C TYR A 298 17.91 29.62 -7.55
N PRO A 299 16.94 30.54 -7.73
CA PRO A 299 16.99 31.84 -7.09
C PRO A 299 17.01 31.68 -5.56
N CYS A 300 17.99 32.32 -4.93
CA CYS A 300 18.13 32.32 -3.48
C CYS A 300 16.94 33.05 -2.83
N VAL A 301 16.31 32.43 -1.82
CA VAL A 301 15.20 33.05 -1.05
C VAL A 301 15.67 33.57 0.29
N ILE A 302 16.63 32.87 0.89
CA ILE A 302 17.15 33.12 2.23
C ILE A 302 18.66 33.30 2.10
N SER A 303 19.22 34.33 2.73
CA SER A 303 20.66 34.56 2.67
C SER A 303 21.45 33.41 3.34
N LYS A 304 22.71 33.23 2.92
CA LYS A 304 23.62 32.25 3.54
C LYS A 304 23.79 32.48 5.04
N SER A 305 23.82 33.75 5.47
CA SER A 305 23.88 34.14 6.87
C SER A 305 22.63 33.68 7.65
N GLU A 306 21.43 34.01 7.17
CA GLU A 306 20.18 33.62 7.82
C GLU A 306 20.02 32.10 7.89
N PHE A 307 20.35 31.38 6.81
CA PHE A 307 20.29 29.92 6.80
C PHE A 307 21.28 29.32 7.79
N SER A 308 22.54 29.78 7.82
CA SER A 308 23.54 29.34 8.78
C SER A 308 23.14 29.62 10.23
N GLN A 309 22.51 30.77 10.51
CA GLN A 309 21.98 31.08 11.85
C GLN A 309 20.89 30.09 12.27
N VAL A 310 19.99 29.73 11.36
CA VAL A 310 18.98 28.70 11.62
C VAL A 310 19.62 27.32 11.81
N GLN A 311 20.62 26.95 11.00
CA GLN A 311 21.34 25.69 11.15
C GLN A 311 22.08 25.59 12.49
N ALA A 312 22.82 26.64 12.87
CA ALA A 312 23.48 26.74 14.17
C ALA A 312 22.48 26.67 15.34
N SER A 313 21.26 27.20 15.14
CA SER A 313 20.18 27.08 16.12
C SER A 313 19.68 25.64 16.33
N PHE A 314 20.02 24.67 15.48
CA PHE A 314 19.75 23.26 15.75
C PHE A 314 20.86 22.62 16.59
N ALA A 315 22.13 22.98 16.35
CA ALA A 315 23.28 22.44 17.09
C ALA A 315 23.20 22.73 18.60
N MET A 316 22.64 23.88 19.00
CA MET A 316 22.37 24.19 20.42
C MET A 316 21.32 23.29 21.06
N TYR A 317 20.41 22.69 20.29
CA TYR A 317 19.32 21.83 20.79
C TYR A 317 19.56 20.34 20.55
N GLU A 318 20.48 19.96 19.66
CA GLU A 318 20.84 18.56 19.37
C GLU A 318 21.65 17.89 20.51
N LYS A 319 22.01 18.61 21.57
CA LYS A 319 22.58 18.03 22.81
C LYS A 319 21.59 17.21 23.65
N GLY A 320 20.37 16.99 23.17
CA GLY A 320 19.49 15.94 23.68
C GLY A 320 19.63 14.69 22.83
N ALA A 321 20.19 13.61 23.39
CA ALA A 321 20.22 12.30 22.73
C ALA A 321 18.86 12.03 22.08
N LYS A 322 18.85 11.71 20.78
CA LYS A 322 17.65 11.18 20.12
C LYS A 322 17.26 9.95 20.94
N SER A 323 16.18 10.08 21.72
CA SER A 323 15.59 8.98 22.46
C SER A 323 15.15 7.93 21.44
N HIS A 324 16.02 6.97 21.16
CA HIS A 324 15.67 5.73 20.47
C HIS A 324 14.71 4.88 21.30
N ASN A 325 14.55 5.23 22.59
CA ASN A 325 13.65 4.62 23.55
C ASN A 325 12.23 4.60 23.00
N CYS A 326 11.67 3.40 22.81
CA CYS A 326 10.25 3.17 22.57
C CYS A 326 9.46 3.53 23.85
N LYS A 327 9.39 4.82 24.19
CA LYS A 327 8.74 5.29 25.43
C LYS A 327 7.23 5.01 25.45
N ASN A 328 6.61 4.93 24.27
CA ASN A 328 5.21 4.59 24.08
C ASN A 328 5.10 3.18 23.46
N LEU A 329 4.50 2.22 24.18
CA LEU A 329 4.26 0.85 23.72
C LEU A 329 3.29 0.78 22.54
N PHE A 330 2.46 1.79 22.36
CA PHE A 330 1.42 1.86 21.33
C PHE A 330 1.71 2.98 20.31
N ALA A 331 2.99 3.28 20.09
CA ALA A 331 3.40 4.30 19.13
C ALA A 331 2.83 3.99 17.72
N GLY A 332 2.24 5.01 17.08
CA GLY A 332 1.70 4.92 15.72
C GLY A 332 0.21 4.58 15.64
N ILE A 333 -0.31 3.78 16.58
CA ILE A 333 -1.69 3.29 16.53
C ILE A 333 -2.70 4.13 17.35
N LEU A 334 -2.24 4.92 18.33
CA LEU A 334 -3.12 5.77 19.15
C LEU A 334 -3.66 7.00 18.38
N LYS A 335 -4.98 7.15 18.35
CA LYS A 335 -5.73 8.23 17.67
C LYS A 335 -6.60 9.01 18.64
N CYS A 336 -6.82 10.28 18.34
CA CYS A 336 -7.66 11.18 19.13
C CYS A 336 -9.14 10.95 18.81
N SER A 337 -9.96 10.73 19.83
CA SER A 337 -11.43 10.58 19.72
C SER A 337 -12.18 11.78 19.15
N VAL A 338 -11.59 12.99 19.21
CA VAL A 338 -12.24 14.22 18.71
C VAL A 338 -11.98 14.46 17.22
N CYS A 339 -10.76 14.19 16.74
CA CYS A 339 -10.36 14.57 15.37
C CYS A 339 -9.75 13.44 14.53
N GLY A 340 -9.60 12.24 15.10
CA GLY A 340 -8.94 11.09 14.44
C GLY A 340 -7.44 11.27 14.19
N GLY A 341 -6.86 12.40 14.63
CA GLY A 341 -5.43 12.69 14.49
C GLY A 341 -4.57 11.89 15.46
N THR A 342 -3.30 11.71 15.13
CA THR A 342 -2.35 10.93 15.95
C THR A 342 -2.14 11.55 17.34
N LEU A 343 -2.16 10.71 18.37
CA LEU A 343 -1.74 11.08 19.73
C LEU A 343 -0.23 10.91 19.88
N SER A 344 0.44 11.99 20.27
CA SER A 344 1.89 12.00 20.53
C SER A 344 2.18 11.80 22.02
N PHE A 345 3.16 10.96 22.33
CA PHE A 345 3.64 10.76 23.68
C PHE A 345 4.53 11.93 24.12
N ALA A 346 4.34 12.38 25.36
CA ALA A 346 5.17 13.40 25.98
C ALA A 346 5.35 13.10 27.47
N GLN A 347 6.59 13.15 27.94
CA GLN A 347 6.94 12.99 29.35
C GLN A 347 8.01 14.04 29.69
N SER A 348 7.76 14.86 30.70
CA SER A 348 8.79 15.76 31.25
C SER A 348 9.63 15.03 32.28
N ASN A 349 10.84 15.53 32.59
CA ASN A 349 11.78 14.86 33.49
C ASN A 349 11.20 14.51 34.88
N ARG A 350 10.23 15.28 35.38
CA ARG A 350 9.55 15.07 36.67
C ARG A 350 8.04 14.85 36.55
N GLY A 351 7.51 14.73 35.33
CA GLY A 351 6.07 14.66 35.09
C GLY A 351 5.60 13.29 34.62
N GLN A 352 4.33 13.00 34.92
CA GLN A 352 3.65 11.79 34.42
C GLN A 352 3.61 11.80 32.88
N PRO A 353 3.76 10.64 32.22
CA PRO A 353 3.66 10.55 30.77
C PRO A 353 2.23 10.85 30.32
N LYS A 354 2.13 11.61 29.22
CA LYS A 354 0.88 12.16 28.69
C LYS A 354 0.79 11.91 27.19
N LEU A 355 -0.44 11.74 26.72
CA LEU A 355 -0.80 11.71 25.31
C LEU A 355 -1.38 13.06 24.90
N ARG A 356 -0.82 13.65 23.84
CA ARG A 356 -1.23 14.96 23.31
C ARG A 356 -1.62 14.85 21.85
N CYS A 357 -2.81 15.31 21.51
CA CYS A 357 -3.29 15.34 20.14
C CYS A 357 -2.42 16.26 19.27
N ARG A 358 -1.88 15.73 18.18
CA ARG A 358 -1.02 16.49 17.28
C ARG A 358 -1.77 17.64 16.60
N ASN A 359 -3.02 17.42 16.20
CA ASN A 359 -3.85 18.46 15.60
C ASN A 359 -4.15 19.60 16.58
N TYR A 360 -4.26 19.34 17.89
CA TYR A 360 -4.37 20.41 18.90
C TYR A 360 -3.03 21.15 19.07
N LEU A 361 -1.91 20.41 19.17
CA LEU A 361 -0.59 21.00 19.30
C LEU A 361 -0.16 21.82 18.08
N ASP A 362 -0.69 21.54 16.90
CA ASP A 362 -0.47 22.33 15.70
C ASP A 362 -1.63 23.32 15.43
N GLU A 363 -2.59 23.46 16.36
CA GLU A 363 -3.75 24.37 16.28
C GLU A 363 -4.58 24.23 15.00
N ARG A 364 -4.80 22.99 14.57
CA ARG A 364 -5.64 22.61 13.43
C ARG A 364 -7.10 22.40 13.84
N GLY A 365 -7.61 23.23 14.73
CA GLY A 365 -9.02 23.22 15.17
C GLY A 365 -9.44 22.08 16.13
N CYS A 366 -8.60 21.09 16.40
CA CYS A 366 -8.90 20.08 17.43
C CYS A 366 -8.80 20.74 18.81
N THR A 367 -9.72 20.42 19.72
CA THR A 367 -9.72 21.01 21.07
C THR A 367 -9.47 19.99 22.18
N GLN A 368 -9.11 18.74 21.86
CA GLN A 368 -8.87 17.72 22.89
C GLN A 368 -7.93 18.22 23.99
N GLY A 369 -6.92 19.02 23.63
CA GLY A 369 -5.97 19.56 24.61
C GLY A 369 -6.48 20.73 25.47
N GLN A 370 -7.67 21.29 25.21
CA GLN A 370 -8.29 22.31 26.09
C GLN A 370 -8.72 21.70 27.43
N LYS A 371 -9.16 20.44 27.41
CA LYS A 371 -9.52 19.67 28.62
C LYS A 371 -8.30 19.09 29.35
N GLY A 372 -7.10 19.34 28.82
CA GLY A 372 -5.86 18.76 29.31
C GLY A 372 -5.29 17.68 28.38
N SER A 373 -4.11 17.18 28.74
CA SER A 373 -3.52 16.03 28.04
C SER A 373 -4.07 14.75 28.65
N LEU A 374 -4.26 13.72 27.83
CA LEU A 374 -4.70 12.40 28.30
C LEU A 374 -3.56 11.74 29.08
N ASN A 375 -3.86 11.10 30.21
CA ASN A 375 -2.84 10.40 31.00
C ASN A 375 -2.46 9.10 30.29
N TYR A 376 -1.16 8.89 30.06
CA TYR A 376 -0.70 7.71 29.32
C TYR A 376 -0.73 6.44 30.18
N ARG A 377 -0.36 6.50 31.46
CA ARG A 377 -0.28 5.31 32.33
C ARG A 377 -1.60 4.53 32.46
N PRO A 378 -2.77 5.18 32.70
CA PRO A 378 -4.03 4.45 32.75
C PRO A 378 -4.37 3.75 31.43
N VAL A 379 -4.08 4.40 30.30
CA VAL A 379 -4.27 3.81 28.97
C VAL A 379 -3.30 2.65 28.74
N GLU A 380 -2.04 2.79 29.15
CA GLU A 380 -1.03 1.75 29.02
C GLU A 380 -1.42 0.49 29.80
N LEU A 381 -1.79 0.64 31.07
CA LEU A 381 -2.21 -0.47 31.92
C LEU A 381 -3.52 -1.10 31.41
N LEU A 382 -4.52 -0.29 31.07
CA LEU A 382 -5.79 -0.79 30.54
C LEU A 382 -5.58 -1.64 29.29
N LEU A 383 -4.74 -1.18 28.34
CA LEU A 383 -4.49 -1.91 27.10
C LEU A 383 -3.66 -3.17 27.33
N ILE A 384 -2.62 -3.13 28.18
CA ILE A 384 -1.82 -4.32 28.51
C ILE A 384 -2.71 -5.38 29.15
N ASP A 385 -3.42 -5.02 30.23
CA ASP A 385 -4.32 -5.93 30.95
C ASP A 385 -5.39 -6.48 30.01
N SER A 386 -6.01 -5.61 29.20
CA SER A 386 -7.09 -6.04 28.32
C SER A 386 -6.56 -6.98 27.23
N PHE A 387 -5.41 -6.70 26.62
CA PHE A 387 -4.86 -7.59 25.60
C PHE A 387 -4.42 -8.95 26.15
N GLU A 388 -4.05 -9.03 27.43
CA GLU A 388 -3.77 -10.29 28.11
C GLU A 388 -5.05 -11.07 28.48
N CYS A 389 -6.12 -10.38 28.87
CA CYS A 389 -7.36 -11.01 29.31
C CYS A 389 -8.40 -11.25 28.20
N ILE A 390 -8.26 -10.63 27.02
CA ILE A 390 -9.22 -10.80 25.92
C ILE A 390 -9.15 -12.25 25.42
N ASP A 391 -10.29 -12.93 25.49
CA ASP A 391 -10.49 -14.19 24.79
C ASP A 391 -10.77 -13.90 23.31
N TYR A 392 -9.69 -13.86 22.53
CA TYR A 392 -9.76 -13.56 21.10
C TYR A 392 -10.61 -14.57 20.33
N THR A 393 -10.75 -15.81 20.82
CA THR A 393 -11.61 -16.83 20.18
C THR A 393 -13.08 -16.41 20.16
N LYS A 394 -13.54 -15.73 21.22
CA LYS A 394 -14.92 -15.23 21.33
C LYS A 394 -15.19 -14.03 20.43
N LEU A 395 -14.18 -13.20 20.15
CA LEU A 395 -14.31 -12.07 19.23
C LEU A 395 -14.56 -12.52 17.78
N TYR A 396 -14.05 -13.69 17.41
CA TYR A 396 -14.34 -14.33 16.12
C TYR A 396 -15.78 -14.87 16.03
N GLY A 397 -16.40 -15.21 17.16
CA GLY A 397 -17.66 -15.98 17.21
C GLY A 397 -18.91 -15.26 16.69
N SER A 398 -18.90 -13.94 16.45
CA SER A 398 -20.08 -13.17 16.07
C SER A 398 -20.22 -12.86 14.57
N ARG A 399 -19.26 -13.26 13.72
CA ARG A 399 -19.39 -13.19 12.26
C ARG A 399 -18.90 -14.49 11.58
N SER A 400 -19.87 -15.29 11.15
CA SER A 400 -19.74 -16.40 10.17
C SER A 400 -18.67 -17.46 10.46
N THR A 401 -18.78 -18.16 11.58
CA THR A 401 -18.01 -19.38 11.85
C THR A 401 -18.24 -20.47 10.78
N ASN A 402 -19.38 -20.46 10.10
CA ASN A 402 -19.76 -21.55 9.21
C ASN A 402 -19.17 -21.44 7.78
N SER A 403 -18.90 -20.23 7.26
CA SER A 403 -18.27 -20.07 5.94
C SER A 403 -16.77 -20.38 5.98
N ASP A 404 -16.11 -19.86 7.01
CA ASP A 404 -14.65 -19.83 7.08
C ASP A 404 -14.09 -21.16 7.59
N ALA A 405 -14.79 -21.82 8.52
CA ALA A 405 -14.48 -23.20 8.93
C ALA A 405 -14.73 -24.20 7.81
N LYS A 406 -15.80 -24.01 7.00
CA LYS A 406 -16.07 -24.84 5.82
C LYS A 406 -15.00 -24.64 4.73
N THR A 407 -14.51 -23.42 4.57
CA THR A 407 -13.41 -23.09 3.64
C THR A 407 -12.09 -23.71 4.12
N LEU A 408 -11.77 -23.60 5.41
CA LEU A 408 -10.59 -24.26 5.99
C LEU A 408 -10.66 -25.78 5.89
N ALA A 409 -11.80 -26.39 6.23
CA ALA A 409 -11.99 -27.84 6.10
C ALA A 409 -11.86 -28.31 4.64
N GLY A 410 -12.33 -27.50 3.68
CA GLY A 410 -12.12 -27.74 2.25
C GLY A 410 -10.64 -27.72 1.86
N ILE A 411 -9.91 -26.68 2.25
CA ILE A 411 -8.47 -26.56 2.00
C ILE A 411 -7.69 -27.69 2.65
N GLU A 412 -8.05 -28.09 3.88
CA GLU A 412 -7.39 -29.15 4.64
C GLU A 412 -7.63 -30.53 4.02
N PHE A 413 -8.85 -30.77 3.51
CA PHE A 413 -9.16 -31.96 2.72
C PHE A 413 -8.30 -32.03 1.45
N GLU A 414 -8.18 -30.92 0.71
CA GLU A 414 -7.35 -30.85 -0.51
C GLU A 414 -5.86 -31.08 -0.22
N ILE A 415 -5.33 -30.49 0.87
CA ILE A 415 -3.96 -30.74 1.30
C ILE A 415 -3.74 -32.23 1.58
N ASN A 416 -4.69 -32.89 2.26
CA ASN A 416 -4.55 -34.31 2.61
C ASN A 416 -4.62 -35.22 1.38
N GLU A 417 -5.52 -34.95 0.43
CA GLU A 417 -5.58 -35.66 -0.86
C GLU A 417 -4.26 -35.54 -1.64
N ARG A 418 -3.74 -34.32 -1.77
CA ARG A 418 -2.50 -34.06 -2.52
C ARG A 418 -1.29 -34.66 -1.82
N THR A 419 -1.27 -34.69 -0.48
CA THR A 419 -0.22 -35.33 0.30
C THR A 419 -0.24 -36.86 0.16
N LYS A 420 -1.43 -37.49 0.10
CA LYS A 420 -1.54 -38.92 -0.23
C LYS A 420 -0.99 -39.22 -1.62
N LYS A 421 -1.32 -38.37 -2.60
CA LYS A 421 -0.83 -38.49 -3.98
C LYS A 421 0.70 -38.35 -4.07
N ILE A 422 1.30 -37.42 -3.33
CA ILE A 422 2.76 -37.32 -3.15
C ILE A 422 3.34 -38.65 -2.62
N GLY A 423 2.69 -39.27 -1.63
CA GLY A 423 3.09 -40.55 -1.07
C GLY A 423 3.04 -41.70 -2.08
N GLU A 424 2.00 -41.75 -2.92
CA GLU A 424 1.85 -42.74 -3.99
C GLU A 424 2.91 -42.55 -5.09
N LEU A 425 3.12 -41.31 -5.55
CA LEU A 425 4.14 -40.98 -6.54
C LEU A 425 5.55 -41.32 -6.03
N ARG A 426 5.85 -41.06 -4.74
CA ARG A 426 7.11 -41.48 -4.12
C ARG A 426 7.29 -43.00 -4.08
N LYS A 427 6.22 -43.76 -3.82
CA LYS A 427 6.26 -45.24 -3.86
C LYS A 427 6.49 -45.77 -5.26
N GLN A 428 5.88 -45.14 -6.28
CA GLN A 428 6.11 -45.49 -7.69
C GLN A 428 7.55 -45.19 -8.09
N LEU A 429 8.08 -44.02 -7.70
CA LEU A 429 9.46 -43.63 -7.97
C LEU A 429 10.48 -44.62 -7.38
N LYS A 430 10.23 -45.17 -6.18
CA LYS A 430 11.10 -46.17 -5.54
C LYS A 430 11.06 -47.56 -6.20
N LYS A 431 10.02 -47.88 -6.97
CA LYS A 431 9.83 -49.19 -7.61
C LYS A 431 10.23 -49.20 -9.09
N MET A 432 10.60 -48.05 -9.65
CA MET A 432 10.84 -47.89 -11.08
C MET A 432 12.31 -47.67 -11.39
N ASN A 433 12.78 -48.32 -12.46
CA ASN A 433 14.19 -48.32 -12.89
C ASN A 433 14.41 -47.63 -14.25
N ASN A 434 13.36 -47.07 -14.87
CA ASN A 434 13.44 -46.39 -16.17
C ASN A 434 13.60 -44.87 -15.96
N THR A 435 14.68 -44.31 -16.51
CA THR A 435 15.10 -42.90 -16.35
C THR A 435 14.06 -41.87 -16.80
N ASP A 436 13.37 -42.11 -17.92
CA ASP A 436 12.38 -41.17 -18.44
C ASP A 436 11.08 -41.20 -17.64
N ALA A 437 10.70 -42.39 -17.17
CA ALA A 437 9.53 -42.55 -16.31
C ALA A 437 9.78 -42.01 -14.89
N ILE A 438 11.03 -42.10 -14.40
CA ILE A 438 11.47 -41.45 -13.16
C ILE A 438 11.38 -39.92 -13.30
N ALA A 439 11.85 -39.34 -14.41
CA ALA A 439 11.76 -37.90 -14.65
C ALA A 439 10.31 -37.40 -14.68
N MET A 440 9.41 -38.16 -15.32
CA MET A 440 8.00 -37.81 -15.40
C MET A 440 7.29 -37.88 -14.05
N ILE A 441 7.54 -38.92 -13.26
CA ILE A 441 7.00 -39.05 -11.89
C ILE A 441 7.61 -38.01 -10.96
N ALA A 442 8.90 -37.67 -11.12
CA ALA A 442 9.56 -36.61 -10.37
C ALA A 442 8.94 -35.24 -10.67
N THR A 443 8.65 -34.92 -11.92
CA THR A 443 7.94 -33.66 -12.27
C THR A 443 6.51 -33.61 -11.72
N GLY A 444 5.78 -34.73 -11.71
CA GLY A 444 4.46 -34.82 -11.08
C GLY A 444 4.52 -34.73 -9.56
N LEU A 445 5.61 -35.21 -8.96
CA LEU A 445 5.88 -35.06 -7.54
C LEU A 445 6.16 -33.60 -7.19
N ASP A 446 7.00 -32.91 -7.96
CA ASP A 446 7.34 -31.50 -7.74
C ASP A 446 6.13 -30.58 -7.94
N SER A 447 5.30 -30.83 -8.97
CA SER A 447 4.07 -30.05 -9.17
C SER A 447 3.10 -30.21 -8.00
N THR A 448 2.90 -31.44 -7.52
CA THR A 448 2.01 -31.71 -6.38
C THR A 448 2.59 -31.12 -5.08
N CYS A 449 3.92 -31.08 -4.92
CA CYS A 449 4.56 -30.40 -3.79
C CYS A 449 4.31 -28.88 -3.81
N ILE A 450 4.42 -28.24 -4.97
CA ILE A 450 4.15 -26.80 -5.13
C ILE A 450 2.67 -26.47 -4.87
N GLU A 451 1.74 -27.29 -5.35
CA GLU A 451 0.30 -27.16 -5.05
C GLU A 451 0.05 -27.22 -3.54
N VAL A 452 0.68 -28.19 -2.86
CA VAL A 452 0.58 -28.31 -1.40
C VAL A 452 1.19 -27.08 -0.70
N GLU A 453 2.31 -26.53 -1.17
CA GLU A 453 2.89 -25.31 -0.60
C GLU A 453 1.99 -24.09 -0.77
N SER A 454 1.35 -23.93 -1.94
CA SER A 454 0.40 -22.85 -2.21
C SER A 454 -0.85 -22.97 -1.33
N LEU A 455 -1.46 -24.16 -1.25
CA LEU A 455 -2.59 -24.42 -0.37
C LEU A 455 -2.21 -24.18 1.10
N LYS A 456 -1.00 -24.57 1.52
CA LYS A 456 -0.48 -24.25 2.87
C LYS A 456 -0.28 -22.75 3.08
N GLN A 457 0.09 -21.98 2.07
CA GLN A 457 0.19 -20.52 2.18
C GLN A 457 -1.19 -19.86 2.29
N GLN A 458 -2.17 -20.29 1.50
CA GLN A 458 -3.56 -19.83 1.60
C GLN A 458 -4.17 -20.21 2.95
N GLN A 459 -3.95 -21.46 3.38
CA GLN A 459 -4.28 -21.92 4.71
C GLN A 459 -3.59 -21.04 5.76
N ALA A 460 -2.31 -20.70 5.61
CA ALA A 460 -1.60 -19.84 6.55
C ALA A 460 -2.10 -18.38 6.56
N ILE A 461 -2.59 -17.86 5.44
CA ILE A 461 -3.20 -16.51 5.37
C ILE A 461 -4.56 -16.51 6.05
N LEU A 462 -5.41 -17.51 5.76
CA LEU A 462 -6.71 -17.67 6.41
C LEU A 462 -6.53 -17.97 7.91
N LEU A 463 -5.60 -18.86 8.26
CA LEU A 463 -5.19 -19.12 9.65
C LEU A 463 -4.62 -17.88 10.31
N LYS A 464 -3.94 -16.96 9.62
CA LYS A 464 -3.47 -15.67 10.18
C LYS A 464 -4.62 -14.68 10.36
N ALA A 465 -5.53 -14.61 9.39
CA ALA A 465 -6.75 -13.80 9.47
C ALA A 465 -7.73 -14.32 10.55
N GLN A 466 -7.64 -15.60 10.88
CA GLN A 466 -8.33 -16.28 11.98
C GLN A 466 -7.45 -16.52 13.21
N SER A 467 -6.16 -16.13 13.15
CA SER A 467 -5.24 -16.44 14.25
C SER A 467 -5.64 -15.56 15.40
N THR A 468 -6.00 -16.20 16.50
CA THR A 468 -5.98 -15.52 17.78
C THR A 468 -4.53 -15.11 18.04
N PRO A 469 -4.25 -13.82 18.34
CA PRO A 469 -2.91 -13.42 18.71
C PRO A 469 -2.43 -14.27 19.88
N ASP A 470 -1.29 -14.93 19.69
CA ASP A 470 -0.69 -15.78 20.70
C ASP A 470 0.07 -14.90 21.70
N MET A 471 -0.62 -14.56 22.80
CA MET A 471 -0.07 -13.70 23.84
C MET A 471 1.17 -14.31 24.51
N SER A 472 1.42 -15.63 24.39
CA SER A 472 2.63 -16.26 24.94
C SER A 472 3.93 -15.67 24.39
N GLN A 473 3.91 -15.11 23.17
CA GLN A 473 5.06 -14.44 22.54
C GLN A 473 5.48 -13.15 23.24
N VAL A 474 4.59 -12.59 24.05
CA VAL A 474 4.81 -11.33 24.77
C VAL A 474 4.63 -11.46 26.29
N THR A 475 4.28 -12.65 26.79
CA THR A 475 4.21 -12.94 28.22
C THR A 475 5.61 -12.89 28.83
N GLY A 476 5.76 -12.22 29.98
CA GLY A 476 7.04 -12.12 30.69
C GLY A 476 8.05 -11.12 30.09
N LEU A 477 7.65 -10.27 29.13
CA LEU A 477 8.50 -9.19 28.64
C LEU A 477 8.77 -8.15 29.73
N ASP A 478 10.03 -7.74 29.85
CA ASP A 478 10.45 -6.71 30.78
C ASP A 478 10.31 -5.32 30.13
N PHE A 479 9.21 -4.62 30.44
CA PHE A 479 8.94 -3.28 29.89
C PHE A 479 9.87 -2.18 30.40
N SER A 480 10.83 -2.49 31.29
CA SER A 480 11.96 -1.59 31.58
C SER A 480 12.99 -1.56 30.45
N LYS A 481 13.08 -2.64 29.65
CA LYS A 481 14.03 -2.79 28.53
C LYS A 481 13.45 -2.30 27.22
N GLU A 482 14.22 -1.48 26.50
CA GLU A 482 13.79 -0.88 25.23
C GLU A 482 13.52 -1.90 24.12
N VAL A 483 14.33 -2.96 24.06
CA VAL A 483 14.20 -4.02 23.06
C VAL A 483 12.84 -4.72 23.20
N ASP A 484 12.43 -5.01 24.44
CA ASP A 484 11.19 -5.72 24.73
C ASP A 484 9.97 -4.82 24.51
N ARG A 485 10.08 -3.52 24.81
CA ARG A 485 9.05 -2.52 24.44
C ARG A 485 8.82 -2.46 22.92
N ARG A 486 9.88 -2.54 22.11
CA ARG A 486 9.76 -2.57 20.63
C ARG A 486 9.14 -3.87 20.13
N LYS A 487 9.54 -5.02 20.70
CA LYS A 487 8.92 -6.32 20.39
C LYS A 487 7.43 -6.29 20.66
N TYR A 488 7.02 -5.80 21.83
CA TYR A 488 5.62 -5.65 22.19
C TYR A 488 4.87 -4.72 21.22
N ASN A 489 5.41 -3.54 20.91
CA ASN A 489 4.79 -2.63 19.94
C ASN A 489 4.61 -3.26 18.56
N SER A 490 5.64 -3.99 18.07
CA SER A 490 5.58 -4.69 16.78
C SER A 490 4.53 -5.81 16.80
N PHE A 491 4.45 -6.57 17.90
CA PHE A 491 3.48 -7.63 18.10
C PHE A 491 2.05 -7.07 18.11
N ILE A 492 1.75 -6.08 18.95
CA ILE A 492 0.42 -5.45 19.01
C ILE A 492 0.05 -4.81 17.66
N SER A 493 0.98 -4.11 17.01
CA SER A 493 0.73 -3.48 15.71
C SER A 493 0.54 -4.49 14.57
N SER A 494 0.82 -5.78 14.79
CA SER A 494 0.56 -6.82 13.80
C SER A 494 -0.93 -7.12 13.67
N PHE A 495 -1.70 -7.07 14.77
CA PHE A 495 -3.13 -7.43 14.81
C PHE A 495 -4.07 -6.30 15.24
N VAL A 496 -3.57 -5.19 15.79
CA VAL A 496 -4.34 -3.96 16.07
C VAL A 496 -4.14 -2.95 14.93
N GLU A 497 -5.22 -2.43 14.37
CA GLU A 497 -5.17 -1.42 13.31
C GLU A 497 -5.00 -0.01 13.91
N TYR A 498 -5.86 0.35 14.87
CA TYR A 498 -5.76 1.59 15.63
C TYR A 498 -6.46 1.49 16.98
N VAL A 499 -6.13 2.43 17.88
CA VAL A 499 -6.83 2.62 19.15
C VAL A 499 -7.27 4.07 19.25
N VAL A 500 -8.57 4.32 19.31
CA VAL A 500 -9.13 5.65 19.56
C VAL A 500 -9.22 5.87 21.07
N VAL A 501 -8.50 6.88 21.58
CA VAL A 501 -8.44 7.17 23.02
C VAL A 501 -9.27 8.41 23.33
N SER A 502 -10.13 8.29 24.35
CA SER A 502 -10.87 9.39 24.96
C SER A 502 -10.47 9.58 26.42
N GLU A 503 -11.19 10.45 27.13
CA GLU A 503 -11.00 10.65 28.58
C GLU A 503 -11.52 9.48 29.41
N ASN A 504 -12.52 8.76 28.89
CA ASN A 504 -13.26 7.75 29.66
C ASN A 504 -13.12 6.34 29.09
N ASP A 505 -12.66 6.20 27.85
CA ASP A 505 -12.58 4.92 27.17
C ASP A 505 -11.49 4.87 26.10
N CYS A 506 -11.15 3.64 25.71
CA CYS A 506 -10.32 3.28 24.58
C CYS A 506 -11.12 2.36 23.67
N ILE A 507 -11.31 2.76 22.42
CA ILE A 507 -11.91 1.91 21.39
C ILE A 507 -10.76 1.29 20.59
N VAL A 508 -10.58 -0.01 20.72
CA VAL A 508 -9.60 -0.80 19.97
C VAL A 508 -10.27 -1.35 18.73
N THR A 509 -9.68 -1.11 17.56
CA THR A 509 -10.09 -1.74 16.30
C THR A 509 -8.97 -2.68 15.85
N PHE A 510 -9.32 -3.95 15.68
CA PHE A 510 -8.42 -5.00 15.24
C PHE A 510 -8.37 -5.08 13.72
N LYS A 511 -7.30 -5.67 13.20
CA LYS A 511 -7.19 -6.01 11.78
C LYS A 511 -8.03 -7.24 11.46
N GLY A 512 -8.49 -7.34 10.22
CA GLY A 512 -9.32 -8.46 9.77
C GLY A 512 -10.71 -8.46 10.41
N ASN A 513 -11.22 -9.64 10.76
CA ASN A 513 -12.62 -9.84 11.15
C ASN A 513 -12.88 -9.76 12.66
N LEU A 514 -11.86 -9.49 13.48
CA LEU A 514 -11.94 -9.39 14.94
C LEU A 514 -12.81 -8.21 15.43
N GLY A 515 -13.12 -7.26 14.55
CA GLY A 515 -14.03 -6.15 14.86
C GLY A 515 -13.42 -5.11 15.81
N SER A 516 -14.27 -4.49 16.62
CA SER A 516 -13.87 -3.44 17.57
C SER A 516 -14.39 -3.71 18.97
N VAL A 517 -13.58 -3.31 19.95
CA VAL A 517 -13.84 -3.46 21.38
C VAL A 517 -13.76 -2.10 22.05
N GLN A 518 -14.69 -1.82 22.95
CA GLN A 518 -14.66 -0.64 23.80
C GLN A 518 -14.22 -1.04 25.22
N LEU A 519 -13.16 -0.39 25.70
CA LEU A 519 -12.57 -0.57 27.02
C LEU A 519 -12.75 0.71 27.82
N TYR A 520 -13.31 0.63 29.02
CA TYR A 520 -13.53 1.81 29.86
C TYR A 520 -12.32 2.07 30.76
N LEU A 521 -11.91 3.33 30.87
CA LEU A 521 -10.97 3.80 31.88
C LEU A 521 -11.74 3.87 33.20
N ASP A 522 -11.25 3.12 34.18
CA ASP A 522 -11.84 3.04 35.52
C ASP A 522 -11.97 4.44 36.15
N ASP A 523 -13.03 4.68 36.94
CA ASP A 523 -13.35 5.91 37.70
C ASP A 523 -14.16 7.09 37.09
N ARG A 524 -15.43 6.83 36.72
CA ARG A 524 -16.52 7.78 37.07
C ARG A 524 -17.91 7.14 37.04
N LEU A 525 -18.13 6.23 36.09
CA LEU A 525 -19.43 5.60 35.86
C LEU A 525 -19.71 4.47 36.86
N GLU A 526 -18.69 3.76 37.33
CA GLU A 526 -18.84 2.72 38.38
C GLU A 526 -19.18 3.34 39.74
N ARG A 527 -18.47 4.39 40.17
CA ARG A 527 -18.81 5.11 41.42
C ARG A 527 -20.22 5.74 41.43
N LEU A 528 -20.79 6.08 40.26
CA LEU A 528 -22.15 6.59 40.14
C LEU A 528 -23.20 5.46 40.17
N ARG A 529 -22.87 4.28 39.64
CA ARG A 529 -23.68 3.05 39.75
C ARG A 529 -23.72 2.54 41.19
N GLU A 530 -22.57 2.48 41.86
CA GLU A 530 -22.45 2.05 43.26
C GLU A 530 -23.20 2.96 44.24
N ARG A 531 -23.36 4.25 43.91
CA ARG A 531 -24.11 5.24 44.70
C ARG A 531 -25.61 5.30 44.39
N GLY A 532 -26.14 4.38 43.58
CA GLY A 532 -27.58 4.25 43.36
C GLY A 532 -28.24 5.31 42.46
N TYR A 533 -27.48 6.13 41.75
CA TYR A 533 -28.05 7.12 40.82
C TYR A 533 -28.42 6.44 39.49
N LYS A 534 -29.74 6.29 39.24
CA LYS A 534 -30.28 5.81 37.94
C LYS A 534 -30.22 6.95 36.91
N PHE A 535 -29.68 6.67 35.73
CA PHE A 535 -29.74 7.61 34.60
C PHE A 535 -30.82 7.16 33.61
N GLY A 536 -31.42 8.10 32.87
CA GLY A 536 -32.66 7.92 32.11
C GLY A 536 -32.71 6.78 31.06
N LYS A 537 -31.60 6.10 30.76
CA LYS A 537 -31.61 4.86 29.96
C LYS A 537 -32.08 3.63 30.76
N ASP A 538 -31.90 3.63 32.09
CA ASP A 538 -32.28 2.55 33.00
C ASP A 538 -33.80 2.42 33.16
N ILE A 539 -34.56 3.43 32.73
CA ILE A 539 -36.03 3.42 32.68
C ILE A 539 -36.54 2.64 31.45
N ILE A 540 -35.74 2.55 30.39
CA ILE A 540 -36.17 1.96 29.11
C ILE A 540 -35.73 0.49 28.98
N GLU A 541 -34.64 0.08 29.63
CA GLU A 541 -34.12 -1.29 29.56
C GLU A 541 -34.62 -2.22 30.69
N SER A 542 -35.47 -1.75 31.61
CA SER A 542 -36.08 -2.62 32.66
C SER A 542 -37.16 -3.58 32.13
N LYS A 543 -37.46 -3.57 30.82
CA LYS A 543 -38.43 -4.47 30.16
C LYS A 543 -37.85 -5.77 29.61
N PHE A 544 -36.54 -6.03 29.69
CA PHE A 544 -35.99 -7.33 29.26
C PHE A 544 -35.10 -7.96 30.34
N GLN A 545 -35.35 -9.24 30.57
CA GLN A 545 -35.17 -9.99 31.82
C GLN A 545 -33.74 -10.35 32.25
N LYS A 546 -33.62 -10.45 33.59
CA LYS A 546 -33.05 -11.51 34.47
C LYS A 546 -31.74 -12.27 34.14
N HIS A 547 -31.00 -12.47 35.24
CA HIS A 547 -29.84 -13.35 35.51
C HIS A 547 -28.51 -12.90 34.91
N GLN A 548 -27.35 -13.01 35.55
CA GLN A 548 -26.89 -13.06 36.94
C GLN A 548 -25.34 -12.91 36.84
N GLU A 549 -24.69 -12.65 37.96
CA GLU A 549 -23.24 -12.77 38.22
C GLU A 549 -22.29 -11.63 37.81
N HIS A 550 -21.66 -11.08 38.86
CA HIS A 550 -20.48 -10.23 38.86
C HIS A 550 -19.24 -11.12 38.80
N ASP A 551 -18.49 -11.06 37.71
CA ASP A 551 -17.03 -10.99 37.78
C ASP A 551 -16.44 -10.47 36.45
N MET A 552 -15.30 -9.79 36.55
CA MET A 552 -14.40 -9.34 35.46
C MET A 552 -14.76 -8.08 34.63
N LYS A 553 -13.72 -7.25 34.42
CA LYS A 553 -13.64 -6.07 33.53
C LYS A 553 -14.40 -6.33 32.22
N LYS A 554 -15.54 -5.67 32.01
CA LYS A 554 -16.43 -5.89 30.86
C LYS A 554 -15.86 -5.27 29.58
N VAL A 555 -15.11 -6.08 28.83
CA VAL A 555 -14.82 -5.90 27.41
C VAL A 555 -16.13 -5.98 26.64
N ILE A 556 -16.60 -4.88 26.03
CA ILE A 556 -17.82 -4.89 25.21
C ILE A 556 -17.40 -4.89 23.74
N GLN A 557 -17.79 -5.93 23.00
CA GLN A 557 -17.72 -5.92 21.54
C GLN A 557 -18.76 -4.93 21.02
N VAL A 558 -18.35 -3.97 20.20
CA VAL A 558 -19.24 -2.92 19.68
C VAL A 558 -19.24 -2.94 18.17
N ASP A 559 -20.41 -3.07 17.55
CA ASP A 559 -20.56 -2.80 16.12
C ASP A 559 -20.61 -1.28 15.91
N LEU A 560 -19.46 -0.72 15.54
CA LEU A 560 -19.31 0.71 15.31
C LEU A 560 -19.82 1.15 13.92
N LYS A 561 -20.18 0.23 13.04
CA LYS A 561 -20.56 0.54 11.65
C LYS A 561 -21.86 1.33 11.60
N GLU A 562 -22.89 0.87 12.31
CA GLU A 562 -24.18 1.58 12.35
C GLU A 562 -24.05 2.98 12.96
N LEU A 563 -23.21 3.14 14.00
CA LEU A 563 -22.92 4.44 14.60
C LEU A 563 -22.18 5.37 13.62
N ALA A 564 -21.18 4.84 12.92
CA ALA A 564 -20.42 5.56 11.90
C ALA A 564 -21.33 6.01 10.75
N ASP A 565 -22.19 5.13 10.26
CA ASP A 565 -23.12 5.40 9.16
C ASP A 565 -24.15 6.48 9.55
N LYS A 566 -24.78 6.36 10.73
CA LYS A 566 -25.71 7.38 11.25
C LYS A 566 -25.03 8.74 11.42
N THR A 567 -23.80 8.75 11.95
CA THR A 567 -23.02 9.97 12.14
C THR A 567 -22.67 10.61 10.79
N ASN A 568 -22.21 9.80 9.83
CA ASN A 568 -21.83 10.27 8.50
C ASN A 568 -23.04 10.83 7.73
N GLN A 569 -24.19 10.13 7.77
CA GLN A 569 -25.43 10.60 7.16
C GLN A 569 -25.88 11.93 7.77
N LEU A 570 -25.87 12.06 9.10
CA LEU A 570 -26.23 13.29 9.78
C LEU A 570 -25.34 14.46 9.34
N PHE A 571 -24.01 14.31 9.40
CA PHE A 571 -23.10 15.38 9.01
C PHE A 571 -23.14 15.67 7.51
N SER A 572 -23.36 14.67 6.66
CA SER A 572 -23.53 14.86 5.22
C SER A 572 -24.78 15.67 4.89
N GLN A 573 -25.93 15.33 5.49
CA GLN A 573 -27.17 16.09 5.32
C GLN A 573 -27.01 17.55 5.75
N LEU A 574 -26.29 17.79 6.85
CA LEU A 574 -26.15 19.12 7.45
C LEU A 574 -25.09 20.00 6.79
N THR A 575 -23.99 19.42 6.31
CA THR A 575 -22.86 20.17 5.74
C THR A 575 -22.76 20.05 4.21
N ARG A 576 -23.62 19.23 3.59
CA ARG A 576 -23.58 18.85 2.17
C ARG A 576 -22.26 18.19 1.74
N ALA A 577 -21.47 17.71 2.69
CA ALA A 577 -20.22 16.99 2.41
C ALA A 577 -20.51 15.55 1.97
N ALA A 578 -19.74 15.04 1.01
CA ALA A 578 -19.88 13.66 0.53
C ALA A 578 -19.52 12.64 1.62
N ILE A 579 -20.36 11.62 1.78
CA ILE A 579 -20.14 10.52 2.74
C ILE A 579 -18.88 9.73 2.32
N PRO A 580 -17.98 9.38 3.26
CA PRO A 580 -16.84 8.52 2.97
C PRO A 580 -17.26 7.15 2.42
N THR A 581 -16.50 6.61 1.47
CA THR A 581 -16.70 5.24 0.94
C THR A 581 -16.36 4.14 1.95
N ASP A 582 -15.52 4.47 2.93
CA ASP A 582 -15.12 3.60 4.03
C ASP A 582 -15.97 3.90 5.27
N SER A 583 -16.67 2.90 5.77
CA SER A 583 -17.56 2.99 6.94
C SER A 583 -16.83 2.73 8.27
N ASP A 584 -15.49 2.69 8.28
CA ASP A 584 -14.76 2.50 9.53
C ASP A 584 -14.96 3.67 10.51
N TYR A 585 -14.90 3.35 11.80
CA TYR A 585 -15.18 4.31 12.87
C TYR A 585 -14.22 5.52 12.83
N LEU A 586 -12.93 5.28 12.53
CA LEU A 586 -11.93 6.34 12.47
C LEU A 586 -12.17 7.30 11.29
N SER A 587 -12.60 6.82 10.13
CA SER A 587 -12.95 7.70 9.00
C SER A 587 -14.19 8.52 9.31
N SER A 588 -15.18 7.95 10.01
CA SER A 588 -16.33 8.71 10.49
C SER A 588 -15.95 9.84 11.45
N VAL A 589 -15.04 9.59 12.41
CA VAL A 589 -14.51 10.62 13.31
C VAL A 589 -13.77 11.72 12.54
N LYS A 590 -12.94 11.36 11.55
CA LYS A 590 -12.24 12.37 10.73
C LYS A 590 -13.19 13.17 9.85
N PHE A 591 -14.18 12.50 9.26
CA PHE A 591 -15.17 13.12 8.39
C PHE A 591 -15.99 14.16 9.17
N SER A 592 -16.60 13.74 10.28
CA SER A 592 -17.38 14.64 11.15
C SER A 592 -16.56 15.83 11.63
N PHE A 593 -15.32 15.62 12.06
CA PHE A 593 -14.41 16.68 12.47
C PHE A 593 -14.12 17.70 11.35
N ASN A 594 -13.79 17.22 10.14
CA ASN A 594 -13.50 18.10 9.01
C ASN A 594 -14.75 18.83 8.52
N ALA A 595 -15.90 18.15 8.49
CA ALA A 595 -17.18 18.74 8.13
C ALA A 595 -17.55 19.89 9.07
N GLN A 596 -17.37 19.70 10.38
CA GLN A 596 -17.58 20.74 11.39
C GLN A 596 -16.62 21.91 11.23
N LEU A 597 -15.33 21.65 11.04
CA LEU A 597 -14.35 22.72 10.84
C LEU A 597 -14.64 23.55 9.58
N ASN A 598 -14.99 22.90 8.48
CA ASN A 598 -15.33 23.58 7.23
C ASN A 598 -16.59 24.44 7.36
N ALA A 599 -17.53 24.03 8.22
CA ALA A 599 -18.73 24.80 8.55
C ALA A 599 -18.50 25.88 9.64
N GLY A 600 -17.25 26.13 10.06
CA GLY A 600 -16.93 27.11 11.12
C GLY A 600 -17.35 26.67 12.53
N LEU A 601 -17.76 25.42 12.70
CA LEU A 601 -18.24 24.88 13.98
C LEU A 601 -17.08 24.37 14.84
N CYS A 602 -17.23 24.49 16.16
CA CYS A 602 -16.27 23.94 17.12
C CYS A 602 -16.54 22.44 17.34
N PRO A 603 -15.67 21.51 16.90
CA PRO A 603 -15.97 20.07 16.86
C PRO A 603 -16.18 19.39 18.22
N SER A 604 -15.78 20.04 19.30
CA SER A 604 -15.66 19.45 20.64
C SER A 604 -16.76 19.79 21.61
N LYS A 605 -17.58 20.80 21.30
CA LYS A 605 -18.76 21.13 22.09
C LYS A 605 -19.94 20.33 21.55
N LYS A 606 -19.90 18.99 21.69
CA LYS A 606 -20.93 18.07 21.15
C LYS A 606 -22.36 18.58 21.37
N ASN A 607 -22.66 19.17 22.53
CA ASN A 607 -23.99 19.75 22.82
C ASN A 607 -24.26 21.04 22.03
N ILE A 608 -23.30 21.97 21.93
CA ILE A 608 -23.52 23.23 21.20
C ILE A 608 -23.57 22.96 19.69
N THR A 609 -22.69 22.09 19.20
CA THR A 609 -22.66 21.69 17.80
C THR A 609 -23.91 20.87 17.47
N SER A 610 -24.35 19.92 18.31
CA SER A 610 -25.60 19.19 18.07
C SER A 610 -26.85 20.08 18.16
N ILE A 611 -26.87 21.07 19.06
CA ILE A 611 -27.97 22.05 19.18
C ILE A 611 -28.02 22.96 17.95
N MET A 612 -26.89 23.54 17.52
CA MET A 612 -26.84 24.39 16.33
C MET A 612 -27.18 23.62 15.05
N LEU A 613 -26.75 22.36 14.97
CA LEU A 613 -27.08 21.47 13.86
C LEU A 613 -28.54 21.01 13.87
N ARG A 614 -29.14 20.73 15.04
CA ARG A 614 -30.57 20.36 15.17
C ARG A 614 -31.51 21.51 14.85
N ASN A 615 -31.13 22.73 15.20
CA ASN A 615 -32.00 23.90 15.06
C ASN A 615 -31.88 24.58 13.68
N GLY A 616 -31.09 24.04 12.74
CA GLY A 616 -30.94 24.60 11.40
C GLY A 616 -30.36 26.02 11.35
N LEU A 617 -29.69 26.47 12.42
CA LEU A 617 -29.22 27.85 12.62
C LEU A 617 -27.98 28.22 11.79
N LEU A 618 -27.70 27.51 10.68
CA LEU A 618 -26.55 27.77 9.81
C LEU A 618 -26.80 28.84 8.75
N ASP A 619 -27.83 29.66 8.91
CA ASP A 619 -28.04 30.83 8.06
C ASP A 619 -27.69 32.10 8.83
N LYS A 620 -26.47 32.60 8.58
CA LYS A 620 -26.09 34.03 8.41
C LYS A 620 -24.56 34.22 8.42
N SER A 621 -24.03 34.55 7.25
CA SER A 621 -22.94 35.51 6.98
C SER A 621 -21.67 35.50 7.86
N ALA A 622 -20.56 34.99 7.31
CA ALA A 622 -19.25 35.65 7.21
C ALA A 622 -18.27 34.77 6.41
#